data_AF-L7JZT7-F1
#
_entry.id   AF-L7JZT7-F1
#
_cell.length_a   1.000
_cell.length_b   1.000
_cell.length_c   1.000
_cell.angle_alpha   90.00
_cell.angle_beta   90.00
_cell.angle_gamma   90.00
#
_symmetry.space_group_name_H-M   'P 1'
#
loop_
_entity.id
_entity.type
_entity.pdbx_description
1 polymer ?
#
loop_
_entity_poly.entity_id
_entity_poly.type
_entity_poly.pdbx_seq_one_letter_code
_entity_poly.pdbx_strand_id
1 'polypeptide(L)'
;MIGERNLMNEEKQMRYVYVFCVLLILELTFFGLAIYFTNDVQFKSVYLLHGSASLLGNFFLVEGIIIKNFVQISLYPIIYLFTFANTFLGSSRETGLYFVFKMAQVGVYVVRGFILYHVFYRLRLEFAWHSFKRLGTSTQVIGKFVF
;
A
#
# COMPACT_ATOMS: atom_id res chain seq x y z
N MET A 1 -18.03 -4.86 26.74
CA MET A 1 -18.10 -5.58 25.45
C MET A 1 -17.94 -4.75 24.17
N ILE A 2 -18.13 -3.41 24.17
CA ILE A 2 -17.84 -2.56 22.98
C ILE A 2 -16.34 -2.15 22.95
N GLY A 3 -15.72 -1.92 24.12
CA GLY A 3 -14.29 -1.58 24.24
C GLY A 3 -13.32 -2.68 23.80
N GLU A 4 -13.52 -3.93 24.23
CA GLU A 4 -12.65 -5.06 23.84
C GLU A 4 -12.69 -5.35 22.33
N ARG A 5 -13.85 -5.18 21.67
CA ARG A 5 -13.96 -5.36 20.22
C ARG A 5 -13.21 -4.27 19.44
N ASN A 6 -13.16 -3.05 19.96
CA ASN A 6 -12.38 -1.97 19.35
C ASN A 6 -10.87 -2.20 19.54
N LEU A 7 -10.43 -2.57 20.75
CA LEU A 7 -9.02 -2.89 21.05
C LEU A 7 -8.51 -4.05 20.18
N MET A 8 -9.27 -5.14 20.10
CA MET A 8 -8.91 -6.30 19.29
C MET A 8 -8.89 -5.99 17.78
N ASN A 9 -9.60 -4.93 17.32
CA ASN A 9 -9.55 -4.51 15.93
C ASN A 9 -8.36 -3.59 15.64
N GLU A 10 -7.98 -2.75 16.60
CA GLU A 10 -6.81 -1.87 16.51
C GLU A 10 -5.50 -2.67 16.50
N GLU A 11 -5.37 -3.71 17.33
CA GLU A 11 -4.22 -4.61 17.29
C GLU A 11 -4.05 -5.29 15.92
N LYS A 12 -5.16 -5.73 15.31
CA LYS A 12 -5.15 -6.32 13.96
C LYS A 12 -4.74 -5.31 12.90
N GLN A 13 -5.24 -4.08 12.99
CA GLN A 13 -4.88 -2.99 12.08
C GLN A 13 -3.38 -2.64 12.19
N MET A 14 -2.86 -2.56 13.41
CA MET A 14 -1.43 -2.33 13.67
C MET A 14 -0.56 -3.48 13.15
N ARG A 15 -1.05 -4.72 13.20
CA ARG A 15 -0.37 -5.87 12.59
C ARG A 15 -0.27 -5.73 11.07
N TYR A 16 -1.31 -5.24 10.40
CA TYR A 16 -1.24 -4.96 8.96
C TYR A 16 -0.24 -3.84 8.65
N VAL A 17 -0.26 -2.74 9.41
CA VAL A 17 0.72 -1.65 9.27
C VAL A 17 2.15 -2.19 9.39
N TYR A 18 2.42 -3.00 10.41
CA TYR A 18 3.73 -3.63 10.60
C TYR A 18 4.15 -4.46 9.39
N VAL A 19 3.26 -5.33 8.88
CA VAL A 19 3.54 -6.16 7.70
C VAL A 19 3.86 -5.31 6.47
N PHE A 20 3.08 -4.25 6.22
CA PHE A 20 3.35 -3.36 5.08
C PHE A 20 4.66 -2.57 5.21
N CYS A 21 5.02 -2.15 6.42
CA CYS A 21 6.32 -1.53 6.69
C CYS A 21 7.49 -2.48 6.48
N VAL A 22 7.38 -3.74 6.93
CA VAL A 22 8.42 -4.76 6.68
C VAL A 22 8.58 -5.02 5.19
N LEU A 23 7.48 -5.15 4.46
CA LEU A 23 7.51 -5.33 3.00
C LEU A 23 8.14 -4.13 2.29
N LEU A 24 7.85 -2.90 2.72
CA LEU A 24 8.48 -1.70 2.18
C LEU A 24 10.01 -1.71 2.40
N ILE A 25 10.48 -2.06 3.60
CA ILE A 25 11.92 -2.13 3.89
C ILE A 25 12.59 -3.16 2.98
N LEU A 26 11.96 -4.32 2.82
CA LEU A 26 12.48 -5.40 1.98
C LEU A 26 12.51 -4.99 0.50
N GLU A 27 11.47 -4.29 0.03
CA GLU A 27 11.40 -3.70 -1.31
C GLU A 27 12.53 -2.69 -1.55
N LEU A 28 12.74 -1.74 -0.63
CA LEU A 28 13.79 -0.74 -0.72
C LEU A 28 15.19 -1.36 -0.67
N THR A 29 15.36 -2.43 0.11
CA THR A 29 16.63 -3.15 0.22
C THR A 29 16.97 -3.85 -1.09
N PHE A 30 16.02 -4.60 -1.68
CA PHE A 30 16.26 -5.23 -2.98
C PHE A 30 16.39 -4.21 -4.12
N PHE A 31 15.65 -3.10 -4.07
CA PHE A 31 15.82 -2.00 -5.00
C PHE A 31 17.22 -1.38 -4.91
N GLY A 32 17.70 -1.11 -3.69
CA GLY A 32 19.04 -0.58 -3.45
C GLY A 32 20.14 -1.54 -3.87
N LEU A 33 20.00 -2.83 -3.59
CA LEU A 33 20.92 -3.87 -4.05
C LEU A 33 20.92 -4.01 -5.58
N ALA A 34 19.75 -3.96 -6.22
CA ALA A 34 19.66 -3.96 -7.67
C ALA A 34 20.41 -2.76 -8.26
N ILE A 35 20.20 -1.56 -7.74
CA ILE A 35 20.94 -0.36 -8.19
C ILE A 35 22.44 -0.50 -7.94
N TYR A 36 22.87 -1.06 -6.81
CA TYR A 36 24.31 -1.25 -6.52
C TYR A 36 25.02 -2.10 -7.57
N PHE A 37 24.34 -3.13 -8.10
CA PHE A 37 24.89 -4.01 -9.13
C PHE A 37 24.58 -3.56 -10.57
N THR A 38 24.00 -2.36 -10.77
CA THR A 38 23.77 -1.82 -12.12
C THR A 38 25.09 -1.33 -12.70
N ASN A 39 25.42 -1.76 -13.92
CA ASN A 39 26.61 -1.26 -14.62
C ASN A 39 26.32 0.08 -15.32
N ASP A 40 25.06 0.30 -15.70
CA ASP A 40 24.59 1.54 -16.31
C ASP A 40 23.70 2.32 -15.33
N VAL A 41 24.15 3.51 -14.91
CA VAL A 41 23.31 4.41 -14.11
C VAL A 41 22.34 5.11 -15.06
N GLN A 42 21.23 4.44 -15.37
CA GLN A 42 20.12 5.11 -16.05
C GLN A 42 19.59 6.29 -15.21
N PHE A 43 18.98 7.25 -15.91
CA PHE A 43 18.45 8.52 -15.40
C PHE A 43 18.11 8.51 -13.90
N LYS A 44 18.94 9.20 -13.09
CA LYS A 44 18.77 9.32 -11.63
C LYS A 44 17.35 9.72 -11.21
N SER A 45 16.64 10.45 -12.06
CA SER A 45 15.25 10.85 -11.87
C SER A 45 14.28 9.66 -11.77
N VAL A 46 14.48 8.58 -12.52
CA VAL A 46 13.60 7.39 -12.50
C VAL A 46 13.74 6.63 -11.19
N TYR A 47 14.98 6.50 -10.69
CA TYR A 47 15.23 5.85 -9.41
C TYR A 47 14.70 6.65 -8.22
N LEU A 48 14.87 7.98 -8.26
CA LEU A 48 14.26 8.87 -7.26
C LEU A 48 12.74 8.78 -7.29
N LEU A 49 12.14 8.82 -8.48
CA LEU A 49 10.69 8.69 -8.64
C LEU A 49 10.18 7.38 -8.05
N HIS A 50 10.86 6.27 -8.32
CA HIS A 50 10.50 4.97 -7.77
C HIS A 50 10.57 4.95 -6.24
N GLY A 51 11.69 5.37 -5.65
CA GLY A 51 11.86 5.41 -4.19
C GLY A 51 10.84 6.32 -3.50
N SER A 52 10.60 7.53 -4.05
CA SER A 52 9.60 8.46 -3.53
C SER A 52 8.18 7.89 -3.62
N ALA A 53 7.82 7.27 -4.74
CA ALA A 53 6.50 6.66 -4.92
C ALA A 53 6.28 5.46 -3.98
N SER A 54 7.29 4.62 -3.75
CA SER A 54 7.22 3.52 -2.78
C SER A 54 7.00 4.01 -1.35
N LEU A 55 7.74 5.04 -0.93
CA LEU A 55 7.63 5.64 0.40
C LEU A 55 6.29 6.35 0.60
N LEU A 56 5.92 7.25 -0.31
CA LEU A 56 4.66 7.99 -0.26
C LEU A 56 3.47 7.05 -0.32
N GLY A 57 3.50 6.05 -1.20
CA GLY A 57 2.45 5.04 -1.28
C GLY A 57 2.28 4.29 0.04
N ASN A 58 3.37 3.87 0.68
CA ASN A 58 3.27 3.19 1.97
C ASN A 58 2.78 4.11 3.09
N PHE A 59 3.25 5.36 3.13
CA PHE A 59 2.77 6.35 4.10
C PHE A 59 1.26 6.55 3.96
N PHE A 60 0.79 6.73 2.72
CA PHE A 60 -0.63 6.90 2.41
C PHE A 60 -1.49 5.70 2.83
N LEU A 61 -0.98 4.48 2.65
CA LEU A 61 -1.63 3.25 3.13
C LEU A 61 -1.71 3.22 4.67
N VAL A 62 -0.58 3.45 5.35
CA VAL A 62 -0.48 3.38 6.80
C VAL A 62 -1.37 4.44 7.46
N GLU A 63 -1.32 5.66 6.97
CA GLU A 63 -2.20 6.75 7.43
C GLU A 63 -3.68 6.37 7.20
N GLY A 64 -4.01 5.82 6.02
CA GLY A 64 -5.36 5.35 5.70
C GLY A 64 -5.86 4.27 6.66
N ILE A 65 -4.99 3.36 7.11
CA ILE A 65 -5.32 2.34 8.11
C ILE A 65 -5.54 2.97 9.49
N ILE A 66 -4.62 3.84 9.94
CA ILE A 66 -4.68 4.45 11.28
C ILE A 66 -5.91 5.34 11.44
N ILE A 67 -6.18 6.21 10.45
CA ILE A 67 -7.29 7.16 10.48
C ILE A 67 -8.61 6.49 10.05
N LYS A 68 -8.56 5.23 9.60
CA LYS A 68 -9.72 4.47 9.09
C LYS A 68 -10.38 5.20 7.92
N ASN A 69 -9.56 5.75 7.01
CA ASN A 69 -10.00 6.58 5.88
C ASN A 69 -10.24 5.72 4.63
N PHE A 70 -11.52 5.56 4.28
CA PHE A 70 -11.96 4.79 3.11
C PHE A 70 -11.36 5.28 1.78
N VAL A 71 -11.24 6.60 1.60
CA VAL A 71 -10.77 7.19 0.33
C VAL A 71 -9.30 6.86 0.11
N GLN A 72 -8.48 6.97 1.15
CA GLN A 72 -7.05 6.65 1.08
C GLN A 72 -6.83 5.16 0.79
N ILE A 73 -7.56 4.27 1.47
CA ILE A 73 -7.49 2.84 1.18
C ILE A 73 -7.92 2.54 -0.26
N SER A 74 -8.98 3.19 -0.75
CA SER A 74 -9.51 2.99 -2.12
C SER A 74 -8.57 3.48 -3.22
N LEU A 75 -7.80 4.53 -2.96
CA LEU A 75 -6.83 5.10 -3.91
C LEU A 75 -5.49 4.34 -3.91
N TYR A 76 -5.14 3.67 -2.81
CA TYR A 76 -3.86 2.97 -2.70
C TYR A 76 -3.58 1.93 -3.79
N PRO A 77 -4.54 1.08 -4.25
CA PRO A 77 -4.32 0.18 -5.38
C PRO A 77 -3.83 0.87 -6.65
N ILE A 78 -4.30 2.10 -6.92
CA ILE A 78 -3.89 2.89 -8.08
C ILE A 78 -2.42 3.30 -7.93
N ILE A 79 -2.04 3.81 -6.76
CA ILE A 79 -0.65 4.18 -6.43
C ILE A 79 0.26 2.95 -6.53
N TYR A 80 -0.18 1.82 -5.97
CA TYR A 80 0.55 0.56 -6.03
C TYR A 80 0.81 0.10 -7.47
N LEU A 81 -0.21 0.11 -8.33
CA LEU A 81 -0.07 -0.27 -9.75
C LEU A 81 0.88 0.67 -10.49
N PHE A 82 0.82 1.98 -10.21
CA PHE A 82 1.75 2.95 -10.78
C PHE A 82 3.20 2.65 -10.39
N THR A 83 3.47 2.41 -9.09
CA THR A 83 4.83 2.12 -8.62
C THR A 83 5.33 0.77 -9.14
N PHE A 84 4.45 -0.22 -9.24
CA PHE A 84 4.75 -1.52 -9.84
C PHE A 84 5.15 -1.37 -11.31
N ALA A 85 4.38 -0.64 -12.12
CA ALA A 85 4.70 -0.38 -13.53
C ALA A 85 6.05 0.35 -13.67
N ASN A 86 6.35 1.30 -12.78
CA ASN A 86 7.61 2.03 -12.78
C ASN A 86 8.84 1.13 -12.52
N THR A 87 8.65 -0.04 -11.90
CA THR A 87 9.73 -1.02 -11.69
C THR A 87 10.29 -1.56 -13.01
N PHE A 88 9.48 -1.58 -14.08
CA PHE A 88 9.85 -2.14 -15.38
C PHE A 88 10.39 -1.12 -16.38
N LEU A 89 10.30 0.19 -16.09
CA LEU A 89 10.63 1.26 -17.02
C LEU A 89 12.13 1.45 -17.34
N GLY A 90 13.04 0.66 -16.75
CA GLY A 90 14.50 0.78 -16.97
C GLY A 90 15.32 -0.52 -17.01
N SER A 91 14.68 -1.70 -17.13
CA SER A 91 15.31 -2.99 -16.76
C SER A 91 15.73 -3.91 -17.92
N SER A 92 15.62 -3.50 -19.20
CA SER A 92 15.50 -4.51 -20.28
C SER A 92 16.79 -5.21 -20.74
N ARG A 93 17.99 -4.89 -20.21
CA ARG A 93 19.26 -5.44 -20.76
C ARG A 93 20.31 -5.93 -19.76
N GLU A 94 20.16 -5.69 -18.46
CA GLU A 94 21.18 -6.05 -17.47
C GLU A 94 21.04 -7.51 -17.00
N THR A 95 22.13 -8.28 -17.08
CA THR A 95 22.21 -9.70 -16.66
C THR A 95 22.99 -9.87 -15.36
N GLY A 96 22.80 -10.98 -14.64
CA GLY A 96 23.57 -11.30 -13.43
C GLY A 96 22.88 -10.88 -12.13
N LEU A 97 23.64 -10.40 -11.15
CA LEU A 97 23.13 -10.09 -9.80
C LEU A 97 22.05 -9.00 -9.80
N TYR A 98 22.17 -8.01 -10.68
CA TYR A 98 21.11 -7.00 -10.90
C TYR A 98 19.76 -7.66 -11.14
N PHE A 99 19.70 -8.62 -12.07
CA PHE A 99 18.47 -9.30 -12.44
C PHE A 99 17.89 -10.10 -11.27
N VAL A 100 18.75 -10.78 -10.51
CA VAL A 100 18.33 -11.54 -9.31
C VAL A 100 17.66 -10.62 -8.29
N PHE A 101 18.29 -9.49 -7.96
CA PHE A 101 17.71 -8.53 -7.01
C PHE A 101 16.47 -7.81 -7.56
N LYS A 102 16.42 -7.55 -8.87
CA LYS A 102 15.20 -7.04 -9.51
C LYS A 102 14.05 -8.04 -9.45
N MET A 103 14.30 -9.32 -9.72
CA MET A 103 13.27 -10.36 -9.61
C MET A 103 12.82 -10.54 -8.15
N ALA A 104 13.76 -10.46 -7.20
CA ALA A 104 13.42 -10.45 -5.78
C ALA A 104 12.52 -9.24 -5.43
N GLN A 105 12.88 -8.03 -5.89
CA GLN A 105 12.08 -6.82 -5.72
C GLN A 105 10.66 -6.98 -6.28
N VAL A 106 10.53 -7.50 -7.51
CA VAL A 106 9.22 -7.80 -8.12
C VAL A 106 8.45 -8.84 -7.31
N GLY A 107 9.13 -9.86 -6.79
CA GLY A 107 8.54 -10.85 -5.89
C GLY A 107 7.92 -10.21 -4.64
N VAL A 108 8.60 -9.26 -4.01
CA VAL A 108 8.06 -8.50 -2.87
C VAL A 108 6.81 -7.74 -3.26
N TYR A 109 6.84 -7.07 -4.43
CA TYR A 109 5.65 -6.40 -4.97
C TYR A 109 4.49 -7.38 -5.07
N VAL A 110 4.66 -8.52 -5.74
CA VAL A 110 3.60 -9.52 -5.89
C VAL A 110 3.05 -9.99 -4.55
N VAL A 111 3.91 -10.29 -3.57
CA VAL A 111 3.47 -10.67 -2.21
C VAL A 111 2.70 -9.52 -1.54
N ARG A 112 3.19 -8.29 -1.65
CA ARG A 112 2.52 -7.08 -1.13
C ARG A 112 1.15 -6.86 -1.78
N GLY A 113 1.05 -7.05 -3.09
CA GLY A 113 -0.20 -6.97 -3.85
C GLY A 113 -1.20 -8.06 -3.43
N PHE A 114 -0.73 -9.28 -3.20
CA PHE A 114 -1.57 -10.38 -2.70
C PHE A 114 -2.12 -10.09 -1.29
N ILE A 115 -1.26 -9.63 -0.38
CA ILE A 115 -1.68 -9.23 0.97
C ILE A 115 -2.64 -8.05 0.89
N LEU A 116 -2.33 -7.04 0.08
CA LEU A 116 -3.20 -5.89 -0.13
C LEU A 116 -4.58 -6.34 -0.60
N TYR A 117 -4.66 -7.20 -1.62
CA TYR A 117 -5.95 -7.68 -2.13
C TYR A 117 -6.81 -8.33 -1.03
N HIS A 118 -6.20 -9.18 -0.20
CA HIS A 118 -6.90 -9.85 0.90
C HIS A 118 -7.35 -8.87 2.00
N VAL A 119 -6.48 -7.93 2.35
CA VAL A 119 -6.72 -6.95 3.42
C VAL A 119 -7.69 -5.85 2.95
N PHE A 120 -7.62 -5.46 1.69
CA PHE A 120 -8.43 -4.39 1.09
C PHE A 120 -9.91 -4.68 1.21
N TYR A 121 -10.36 -5.90 0.90
CA TYR A 121 -11.78 -6.26 1.00
C TYR A 121 -12.31 -6.09 2.43
N ARG A 122 -11.52 -6.50 3.43
CA ARG A 122 -11.88 -6.36 4.85
C ARG A 122 -11.88 -4.90 5.30
N LEU A 123 -10.80 -4.17 5.03
CA LEU A 123 -10.68 -2.76 5.44
C LEU A 123 -11.73 -1.89 4.76
N ARG A 124 -12.05 -2.16 3.50
CA ARG A 124 -13.06 -1.41 2.75
C ARG A 124 -14.44 -1.49 3.43
N LEU A 125 -14.85 -2.68 3.86
CA LEU A 125 -16.12 -2.88 4.56
C LEU A 125 -16.13 -2.20 5.93
N GLU A 126 -15.07 -2.38 6.71
CA GLU A 126 -14.96 -1.78 8.05
C GLU A 126 -14.92 -0.24 7.99
N PHE A 127 -14.18 0.32 7.04
CA PHE A 127 -14.01 1.76 6.92
C PHE A 127 -15.21 2.42 6.26
N ALA A 128 -15.87 1.76 5.31
CA ALA A 128 -17.16 2.24 4.79
C ALA A 128 -18.20 2.34 5.91
N TRP A 129 -18.26 1.36 6.81
CA TRP A 129 -19.16 1.39 7.97
C TRP A 129 -18.78 2.47 8.97
N HIS A 130 -17.48 2.66 9.24
CA HIS A 130 -16.97 3.71 10.10
C HIS A 130 -17.27 5.12 9.53
N SER A 131 -17.00 5.34 8.25
CA SER A 131 -17.32 6.59 7.53
C SER A 131 -18.83 6.85 7.52
N PHE A 132 -19.66 5.83 7.28
CA PHE A 132 -21.11 5.94 7.33
C PHE A 132 -21.61 6.36 8.72
N LYS A 133 -21.11 5.74 9.79
CA LYS A 133 -21.42 6.13 11.17
C LYS A 133 -20.99 7.55 11.48
N ARG A 134 -19.83 7.99 10.97
CA ARG A 134 -19.27 9.34 11.19
C ARG A 134 -20.06 10.43 10.46
N LEU A 135 -20.63 10.13 9.29
CA LEU A 135 -21.48 11.05 8.54
C LEU A 135 -22.82 11.33 9.24
N GLY A 136 -23.19 10.53 10.25
CA GLY A 136 -24.44 10.67 10.99
C GLY A 136 -25.64 10.21 10.17
N THR A 137 -26.74 9.95 10.87
CA THR A 137 -28.04 9.58 10.30
C THR A 137 -28.62 10.75 9.49
N SER A 138 -28.12 10.97 8.27
CA SER A 138 -28.79 11.86 7.32
C SER A 138 -30.17 11.29 7.02
N THR A 139 -31.22 12.07 7.29
CA THR A 139 -32.62 11.71 7.03
C THR A 139 -32.85 11.34 5.57
N GLN A 140 -32.06 11.89 4.64
CA GLN A 140 -32.05 11.51 3.22
C GLN A 140 -31.61 10.07 2.98
N VAL A 141 -30.67 9.54 3.77
CA VAL A 141 -30.12 8.19 3.59
C VAL A 141 -30.96 7.14 4.32
N ILE A 142 -31.72 7.55 5.35
CA ILE A 142 -32.63 6.68 6.12
C ILE A 142 -33.98 6.48 5.42
N GLY A 143 -34.23 7.21 4.33
CA GLY A 143 -35.51 7.13 3.61
C GLY A 143 -36.70 7.65 4.43
N LYS A 144 -36.45 8.30 5.57
CA LYS A 144 -37.48 9.01 6.32
C LYS A 144 -37.61 10.42 5.75
N PHE A 145 -38.26 10.52 4.60
CA PHE A 145 -38.93 11.77 4.24
C PHE A 145 -40.05 11.97 5.26
N VAL A 146 -39.87 12.95 6.15
CA VAL A 146 -41.00 13.51 6.89
C VAL A 146 -41.69 14.43 5.90
N PHE A 147 -42.74 13.92 5.26
CA PHE A 147 -43.79 14.72 4.63
C PHE A 147 -44.87 15.00 5.68
#